data_AF-A0A2E7LLL0-F1
#
_entry.id   AF-A0A2E7LLL0-F1
#
_cell.length_a   1.000
_cell.length_b   1.000
_cell.length_c   1.000
_cell.angle_alpha   90.00
_cell.angle_beta   90.00
_cell.angle_gamma   90.00
#
_symmetry.space_group_name_H-M   'P 1'
#
loop_
_entity.id
_entity.type
_entity.pdbx_description
1 polymer ?
#
loop_
_entity_poly.entity_id
_entity_poly.type
_entity_poly.pdbx_seq_one_letter_code
_entity_poly.pdbx_strand_id
1 'polypeptide(L)'
;MKKKTKHKSPEQYRIIWSAADSVTNSTQYYSVYHSSEALADIYHTFAHEKIHAKAITIFSIEEYCRFTDKWEDRTDVCLEHFGNDFDVLIEEGVWVELSLSLEGHIILRR
;
A
#
# COMPACT_ATOMS: atom_id res chain seq x y z
N MET A 1 -11.30 22.56 -1.49
CA MET A 1 -12.05 21.39 -0.97
C MET A 1 -11.33 20.14 -1.43
N LYS A 2 -10.69 19.37 -0.53
CA LYS A 2 -10.17 18.04 -0.88
C LYS A 2 -11.38 17.16 -1.24
N LYS A 3 -11.47 16.72 -2.49
CA LYS A 3 -12.54 15.80 -2.91
C LYS A 3 -12.44 14.54 -2.04
N LYS A 4 -13.57 14.06 -1.53
CA LYS A 4 -13.63 12.74 -0.90
C LYS A 4 -13.33 11.71 -2.00
N THR A 5 -12.10 11.22 -2.06
CA THR A 5 -11.61 10.16 -2.96
C THR A 5 -11.94 8.76 -2.47
N LYS A 6 -12.43 8.63 -1.22
CA LYS A 6 -12.93 7.35 -0.70
C LYS A 6 -14.19 6.93 -1.45
N HIS A 7 -14.24 5.66 -1.83
CA HIS A 7 -15.41 5.04 -2.44
C HIS A 7 -16.58 4.98 -1.46
N LYS A 8 -17.82 4.85 -1.97
CA LYS A 8 -19.02 4.67 -1.14
C LYS A 8 -19.15 3.24 -0.60
N SER A 9 -18.53 2.29 -1.29
CA SER A 9 -18.46 0.86 -0.98
C SER A 9 -16.99 0.43 -1.00
N PRO A 10 -16.62 -0.67 -0.32
CA PRO A 10 -15.31 -1.28 -0.51
C PRO A 10 -15.16 -1.72 -1.97
N GLU A 11 -14.01 -1.43 -2.55
CA GLU A 11 -13.60 -1.89 -3.87
C GLU A 11 -12.42 -2.87 -3.72
N GLN A 12 -12.14 -3.62 -4.79
CA GLN A 12 -11.02 -4.55 -4.78
C GLN A 12 -9.73 -3.84 -5.14
N TYR A 13 -8.73 -3.99 -4.28
CA TYR A 13 -7.37 -3.52 -4.50
C TYR A 13 -6.39 -4.68 -4.54
N ARG A 14 -5.27 -4.52 -5.24
CA ARG A 14 -4.11 -5.40 -5.13
C ARG A 14 -2.83 -4.60 -4.99
N ILE A 15 -1.90 -5.13 -4.21
CA ILE A 15 -0.56 -4.58 -4.05
C ILE A 15 0.43 -5.58 -4.61
N ILE A 16 1.26 -5.11 -5.55
CA ILE A 16 2.37 -5.88 -6.12
C ILE A 16 3.65 -5.45 -5.42
N TRP A 17 4.34 -6.40 -4.80
CA TRP A 17 5.53 -6.10 -3.99
C TRP A 17 6.58 -7.22 -4.06
N SER A 18 7.84 -6.92 -3.78
CA SER A 18 8.91 -7.92 -3.60
C SER A 18 9.52 -7.85 -2.20
N ALA A 19 9.93 -9.02 -1.70
CA ALA A 19 10.67 -9.13 -0.45
C ALA A 19 12.17 -8.91 -0.69
N ALA A 20 12.73 -7.79 -0.22
CA ALA A 20 14.14 -7.44 -0.37
C ALA A 20 14.64 -7.68 -1.82
N ASP A 21 15.66 -8.52 -1.99
CA ASP A 21 16.28 -8.85 -3.28
C ASP A 21 15.58 -10.03 -4.00
N SER A 22 14.35 -10.38 -3.60
CA SER A 22 13.57 -11.42 -4.26
C SER A 22 13.31 -11.05 -5.72
N VAL A 23 13.65 -11.96 -6.62
CA VAL A 23 13.32 -11.87 -8.06
C VAL A 23 11.82 -12.08 -8.31
N THR A 24 11.12 -12.72 -7.37
CA THR A 24 9.69 -13.00 -7.48
C THR A 24 8.87 -11.91 -6.82
N ASN A 25 7.89 -11.39 -7.56
CA ASN A 25 6.88 -10.47 -7.06
C ASN A 25 5.75 -11.26 -6.40
N SER A 26 5.30 -10.76 -5.26
CA SER A 26 4.09 -11.17 -4.56
C SER A 26 2.95 -10.24 -4.93
N THR A 27 1.73 -10.77 -4.93
CA THR A 27 0.50 -9.99 -5.10
C THR A 27 -0.42 -10.27 -3.94
N GLN A 28 -0.84 -9.22 -3.23
CA GLN A 28 -1.79 -9.33 -2.12
C GLN A 28 -3.04 -8.51 -2.42
N TYR A 29 -4.21 -9.10 -2.16
CA TYR A 29 -5.50 -8.49 -2.46
C TYR A 29 -6.16 -7.94 -1.20
N TYR A 30 -6.89 -6.83 -1.36
CA TYR A 30 -7.57 -6.10 -0.29
C TYR A 30 -8.98 -5.71 -0.73
N SER A 31 -9.86 -5.55 0.25
CA SER A 31 -11.24 -5.08 0.04
C SER A 31 -11.47 -3.86 0.93
N VAL A 32 -11.14 -2.67 0.42
CA VAL A 32 -11.04 -1.43 1.20
C VAL A 32 -11.68 -0.25 0.46
N TYR A 33 -11.87 0.89 1.11
CA TYR A 33 -12.54 2.05 0.52
C TYR A 33 -11.58 2.99 -0.24
N HIS A 34 -10.26 2.82 -0.05
CA HIS A 34 -9.24 3.65 -0.67
C HIS A 34 -7.88 2.94 -0.74
N SER A 35 -7.03 3.31 -1.70
CA SER A 35 -5.69 2.73 -1.87
C SER A 35 -4.78 2.91 -0.65
N SER A 36 -4.94 4.00 0.11
CA SER A 36 -4.20 4.25 1.35
C SER A 36 -4.52 3.26 2.47
N GLU A 37 -5.74 2.71 2.50
CA GLU A 37 -6.13 1.69 3.49
C GLU A 37 -5.44 0.35 3.16
N ALA A 38 -5.33 -0.01 1.88
CA ALA A 38 -4.55 -1.18 1.47
C ALA A 38 -3.06 -1.03 1.82
N LEU A 39 -2.49 0.18 1.68
CA LEU A 39 -1.12 0.46 2.07
C LEU A 39 -0.94 0.38 3.61
N ALA A 40 -1.90 0.86 4.38
CA ALA A 40 -1.89 0.72 5.84
C ALA A 40 -1.92 -0.76 6.26
N ASP A 41 -2.76 -1.58 5.64
CA ASP A 41 -2.86 -3.02 5.96
C ASP A 41 -1.55 -3.77 5.66
N ILE A 42 -0.90 -3.53 4.51
CA ILE A 42 0.38 -4.17 4.21
C ILE A 42 1.49 -3.68 5.13
N TYR A 43 1.48 -2.39 5.48
CA TYR A 43 2.41 -1.82 6.44
C TYR A 43 2.28 -2.52 7.80
N HIS A 44 1.07 -2.67 8.33
CA HIS A 44 0.83 -3.41 9.57
C HIS A 44 1.30 -4.85 9.48
N THR A 45 0.96 -5.53 8.38
CA THR A 45 1.37 -6.91 8.13
C THR A 45 2.91 -7.04 8.17
N PHE A 46 3.62 -6.09 7.59
CA PHE A 46 5.08 -6.03 7.61
C PHE A 46 5.64 -5.67 9.00
N ALA A 47 5.04 -4.67 9.67
CA ALA A 47 5.39 -4.20 11.00
C ALA A 47 5.30 -5.31 12.06
N HIS A 48 4.25 -6.14 12.01
CA HIS A 48 4.03 -7.28 12.90
C HIS A 48 4.75 -8.57 12.47
N GLU A 49 5.76 -8.45 11.61
CA GLU A 49 6.62 -9.56 11.16
C GLU A 49 5.90 -10.72 10.47
N LYS A 50 4.68 -10.51 9.96
CA LYS A 50 3.96 -11.53 9.17
C LYS A 50 4.61 -11.73 7.81
N ILE A 51 5.32 -10.72 7.32
CA ILE A 51 6.22 -10.81 6.18
C ILE A 51 7.65 -10.91 6.71
N HIS A 52 8.29 -12.05 6.49
CA HIS A 52 9.65 -12.35 6.98
C HIS A 52 10.74 -11.77 6.06
N ALA A 53 10.74 -10.44 5.89
CA ALA A 53 11.75 -9.71 5.11
C ALA A 53 12.24 -8.46 5.87
N LYS A 54 13.49 -8.05 5.66
CA LYS A 54 14.03 -6.79 6.26
C LYS A 54 13.48 -5.55 5.58
N ALA A 55 13.13 -5.67 4.31
CA ALA A 55 12.51 -4.63 3.52
C ALA A 55 11.53 -5.24 2.53
N ILE A 56 10.50 -4.49 2.16
CA ILE A 56 9.68 -4.78 0.98
C ILE A 56 9.61 -3.57 0.06
N THR A 57 9.61 -3.83 -1.24
CA THR A 57 9.42 -2.80 -2.27
C THR A 57 8.05 -3.01 -2.89
N ILE A 58 7.18 -2.02 -2.78
CA ILE A 58 5.86 -1.99 -3.39
C ILE A 58 5.99 -1.27 -4.74
N PHE A 59 5.65 -2.00 -5.80
CA PHE A 59 5.74 -1.51 -7.18
C PHE A 59 4.46 -0.79 -7.61
N SER A 60 3.31 -1.35 -7.26
CA SER A 60 2.02 -0.76 -7.60
C SER A 60 0.94 -1.08 -6.58
N ILE A 61 0.03 -0.12 -6.39
CA ILE A 61 -1.23 -0.27 -5.66
C ILE A 61 -2.34 -0.05 -6.66
N GLU A 62 -3.04 -1.11 -7.03
CA GLU A 62 -3.98 -1.09 -8.15
C GLU A 62 -5.41 -1.34 -7.68
N GLU A 63 -6.36 -0.63 -8.28
CA GLU A 63 -7.79 -0.79 -8.06
C GLU A 63 -8.42 -1.54 -9.23
N TYR A 64 -9.30 -2.50 -8.95
CA TYR A 64 -10.02 -3.22 -9.98
C TYR A 64 -11.21 -2.39 -10.50
N CYS A 65 -11.15 -2.04 -11.78
CA CYS A 65 -12.22 -1.37 -12.49
C CYS A 65 -13.16 -2.39 -13.16
N ARG A 66 -14.29 -2.69 -12.50
CA ARG A 66 -15.30 -3.65 -12.99
C ARG A 66 -15.91 -3.31 -14.36
N PHE A 67 -15.85 -2.05 -14.78
CA PHE A 67 -16.44 -1.60 -16.04
C PHE A 67 -15.54 -1.89 -17.24
N THR A 68 -14.22 -1.83 -17.03
CA THR A 68 -13.21 -2.07 -18.07
C THR A 68 -12.55 -3.43 -17.92
N ASP A 69 -12.85 -4.16 -16.84
CA ASP A 69 -12.23 -5.42 -16.44
C ASP A 69 -10.70 -5.34 -16.36
N LYS A 70 -10.21 -4.24 -15.77
CA LYS A 70 -8.78 -3.92 -15.69
C LYS A 70 -8.39 -3.44 -14.30
N TRP A 71 -7.12 -3.63 -13.99
CA TRP A 71 -6.48 -3.05 -12.82
C TRP A 71 -5.88 -1.69 -13.20
N GLU A 72 -6.25 -0.66 -12.45
CA GLU A 72 -5.77 0.71 -12.65
C GLU A 72 -4.83 1.09 -11.52
N ASP A 73 -3.64 1.60 -11.85
CA ASP A 73 -2.68 2.05 -10.85
C ASP A 73 -3.21 3.29 -10.10
N ARG A 74 -3.14 3.21 -8.77
CA ARG A 74 -3.57 4.23 -7.80
C ARG A 74 -2.45 4.60 -6.83
N THR A 75 -1.20 4.29 -7.15
CA THR A 75 -0.04 4.59 -6.30
C THR A 75 0.08 6.10 -6.04
N ASP A 76 -0.06 6.95 -7.05
CA ASP A 76 -0.05 8.40 -6.88
C ASP A 76 -1.18 8.91 -5.98
N VAL A 77 -2.40 8.40 -6.21
CA VAL A 77 -3.59 8.75 -5.41
C VAL A 77 -3.40 8.33 -3.95
N CYS A 78 -2.75 7.19 -3.72
CA CYS A 78 -2.38 6.71 -2.40
C CYS A 78 -1.43 7.69 -1.72
N LEU A 79 -0.35 8.09 -2.39
CA LEU A 79 0.67 9.00 -1.87
C LEU A 79 0.16 10.42 -1.62
N GLU A 80 -0.79 10.92 -2.41
CA GLU A 80 -1.45 12.21 -2.15
C GLU A 80 -2.26 12.22 -0.84
N HIS A 81 -2.77 11.05 -0.43
CA HIS A 81 -3.55 10.87 0.79
C HIS A 81 -2.72 10.29 1.93
N PHE A 82 -1.48 9.95 1.65
CA PHE A 82 -0.51 9.44 2.60
C PHE A 82 -0.12 10.57 3.57
N GLY A 83 -0.36 10.36 4.86
CA GLY A 83 -0.02 11.30 5.93
C GLY A 83 -1.16 11.73 6.86
N ASN A 84 -2.43 11.46 6.56
CA ASN A 84 -3.54 11.79 7.47
C ASN A 84 -4.00 10.62 8.36
N ASP A 85 -3.94 9.38 7.85
CA ASP A 85 -4.44 8.19 8.56
C ASP A 85 -3.30 7.33 9.17
N PHE A 86 -2.04 7.64 8.85
CA PHE A 86 -0.87 6.83 9.24
C PHE A 86 -0.25 7.22 10.59
N ASP A 87 -0.42 8.48 11.03
CA ASP A 87 0.09 8.96 12.32
C ASP A 87 -0.49 8.14 13.50
N VAL A 88 -1.70 7.59 13.33
CA VAL A 88 -2.37 6.73 14.31
C VAL A 88 -1.66 5.36 14.46
N LEU A 89 -0.96 4.89 13.43
CA LEU A 89 -0.35 3.56 13.39
C LEU A 89 1.07 3.52 13.99
N ILE A 90 1.70 4.69 14.11
CA ILE A 90 3.01 4.88 14.74
C ILE A 90 2.89 4.74 16.29
N GLU A 91 1.69 4.91 16.85
CA GLU A 91 1.46 4.93 18.31
C GLU A 91 1.70 3.58 19.01
N GLU A 92 1.72 2.44 18.31
CA GLU A 92 1.94 1.12 18.94
C GLU A 92 3.42 0.76 19.19
N GLY A 93 4.36 1.70 18.96
CA GLY A 93 5.79 1.49 19.25
C GLY A 93 6.52 0.60 18.25
N VAL A 94 5.89 0.28 17.11
CA VAL A 94 6.49 -0.46 16.00
C VAL A 94 6.94 0.52 14.91
N TRP A 95 8.24 0.59 14.66
CA TRP A 95 8.83 1.51 13.70
C TRP A 95 9.12 0.79 12.38
N VAL A 96 8.39 1.16 11.33
CA VAL A 96 8.74 0.80 9.95
C VAL A 96 9.00 2.11 9.20
N GLU A 97 10.18 2.24 8.62
CA GLU A 97 10.52 3.36 7.76
C GLU A 97 9.80 3.20 6.41
N LEU A 98 9.03 4.20 6.01
CA LEU A 98 8.52 4.33 4.64
C LEU A 98 9.36 5.36 3.89
N SER A 99 9.87 4.96 2.73
CA SER A 99 10.62 5.82 1.82
C SER A 99 10.19 5.61 0.37
N LEU A 100 10.51 6.56 -0.51
CA LEU A 100 10.26 6.45 -1.94
C LEU A 100 11.58 6.22 -2.68
N SER A 101 11.57 5.31 -3.65
CA SER A 101 12.69 5.11 -4.57
C SER A 101 12.75 6.24 -5.61
N LEU A 102 13.89 6.37 -6.30
CA LEU A 102 14.04 7.30 -7.44
C LEU A 102 13.07 6.99 -8.59
N GLU A 103 12.59 5.76 -8.67
CA GLU A 103 11.64 5.27 -9.68
C GLU A 103 10.18 5.44 -9.23
N GLY A 104 9.92 5.98 -8.03
CA GLY A 104 8.57 6.18 -7.49
C GLY A 104 8.00 4.98 -6.74
N HIS A 105 8.78 3.92 -6.51
CA HIS A 105 8.35 2.76 -5.73
C HIS A 105 8.33 3.06 -4.23
N ILE A 106 7.38 2.49 -3.51
CA ILE A 106 7.29 2.64 -2.05
C ILE A 106 8.15 1.55 -1.40
N ILE A 107 9.04 1.92 -0.48
CA ILE A 107 9.92 0.99 0.22
C ILE A 107 9.58 1.04 1.71
N LEU A 108 9.27 -0.12 2.28
CA LEU A 108 9.09 -0.31 3.72
C LEU A 108 10.31 -1.03 4.30
N ARG A 109 10.91 -0.50 5.38
CA ARG A 109 12.08 -1.08 6.05
C ARG A 109 11.88 -1.18 7.56
N ARG A 110 12.44 -2.23 8.17
CA ARG A 110 12.51 -2.44 9.62
C ARG A 110 13.94 -2.35 10.12
#